data_AF-A0A172TR67-F1
#
_entry.id   AF-A0A172TR67-F1
#
_cell.length_a   1.000
_cell.length_b   1.000
_cell.length_c   1.000
_cell.angle_alpha   90.00
_cell.angle_beta   90.00
_cell.angle_gamma   90.00
#
_symmetry.space_group_name_H-M   'P 1'
#
loop_
_entity.id
_entity.type
_entity.pdbx_description
1 polymer ?
#
loop_
_entity_poly.entity_id
_entity_poly.type
_entity_poly.pdbx_seq_one_letter_code
_entity_poly.pdbx_strand_id
1 'polypeptide(L)'
;MIQAIVYISLYAILNVSGSAIIKWQLKGRVLQGLNDWIQFLWNPSFMAAFVMILASALVLFKALSFNNFSLIIPVATGLNFLLTVLVGYFLFQDKLSYLSFIGFLFIISGVIILSLNNQRHA
;
A
#
# COMPACT_ATOMS: atom_id res chain seq x y z
N MET A 1 11.19 -6.13 -17.04
CA MET A 1 10.13 -6.62 -16.11
C MET A 1 10.63 -6.88 -14.70
N ILE A 2 11.71 -7.64 -14.48
CA ILE A 2 12.23 -7.95 -13.12
C ILE A 2 12.51 -6.67 -12.31
N GLN A 3 13.16 -5.67 -12.91
CA GLN A 3 13.44 -4.39 -12.25
C GLN A 3 12.15 -3.67 -11.82
N ALA A 4 11.13 -3.61 -12.68
CA ALA A 4 9.84 -3.00 -12.34
C ALA A 4 9.17 -3.70 -11.15
N ILE A 5 9.20 -5.04 -11.12
CA ILE A 5 8.64 -5.82 -10.00
C ILE A 5 9.38 -5.50 -8.70
N VAL A 6 10.71 -5.43 -8.71
CA VAL A 6 11.50 -5.08 -7.52
C VAL A 6 11.12 -3.70 -6.99
N TYR A 7 11.00 -2.69 -7.87
CA TYR A 7 10.58 -1.35 -7.45
C TYR A 7 9.12 -1.34 -6.95
N ILE A 8 8.21 -2.08 -7.56
CA ILE A 8 6.83 -2.21 -7.09
C ILE A 8 6.79 -2.84 -5.69
N SER A 9 7.56 -3.91 -5.45
CA SER A 9 7.65 -4.55 -4.14
C SER A 9 8.20 -3.59 -3.09
N LEU A 10 9.28 -2.85 -3.42
CA LEU A 10 9.85 -1.85 -2.52
C LEU A 10 8.84 -0.72 -2.22
N TYR A 11 8.14 -0.23 -3.24
CA TYR A 11 7.03 0.73 -3.07
C TYR A 11 6.00 0.20 -2.08
N ALA A 12 5.51 -1.01 -2.29
CA ALA A 12 4.47 -1.60 -1.45
C ALA A 12 4.93 -1.74 0.00
N ILE A 13 6.16 -2.22 0.24
CA ILE A 13 6.73 -2.34 1.58
C ILE A 13 6.80 -0.99 2.27
N LEU A 14 7.37 0.03 1.61
CA LEU A 14 7.53 1.37 2.19
C LEU A 14 6.18 2.03 2.47
N ASN A 15 5.25 1.93 1.52
CA ASN A 15 3.94 2.55 1.61
C ASN A 15 3.09 1.93 2.72
N VAL A 16 3.06 0.60 2.80
CA VAL A 16 2.32 -0.13 3.85
C VAL A 16 2.96 0.08 5.22
N SER A 17 4.29 0.09 5.31
CA SER A 17 4.99 0.36 6.58
C SER A 17 4.69 1.76 7.10
N GLY A 18 4.74 2.79 6.24
CA GLY A 18 4.36 4.16 6.62
C GLY A 18 2.90 4.24 7.07
N SER A 19 1.99 3.62 6.32
CA SER A 19 0.56 3.57 6.68
C SER A 19 0.32 2.84 8.01
N ALA A 20 1.06 1.77 8.29
CA ALA A 20 0.99 1.04 9.53
C ALA A 20 1.49 1.86 10.72
N ILE A 21 2.58 2.61 10.57
CA ILE A 21 3.08 3.53 11.62
C ILE A 21 2.03 4.60 11.93
N ILE A 22 1.38 5.17 10.91
CA ILE A 22 0.30 6.15 11.10
C ILE A 22 -0.87 5.51 11.85
N LYS A 23 -1.33 4.31 11.44
CA LYS A 23 -2.41 3.58 12.12
C LYS A 23 -2.06 3.27 13.57
N TRP A 24 -0.79 2.95 13.86
CA TRP A 24 -0.31 2.72 15.21
C TRP A 24 -0.40 3.96 16.09
N GLN A 25 -0.03 5.13 15.56
CA GLN A 25 -0.13 6.41 16.29
C GLN A 25 -1.59 6.85 16.53
N LEU A 26 -2.52 6.40 15.69
CA LEU A 26 -3.95 6.65 15.82
C LEU A 26 -4.66 5.65 16.75
N LYS A 27 -3.98 4.58 17.21
CA LYS A 27 -4.59 3.54 18.04
C LYS A 27 -5.04 4.15 19.38
N GLY A 28 -6.35 4.27 19.57
CA GLY A 28 -6.96 4.85 20.78
C GLY A 28 -7.11 6.37 20.76
N ARG A 29 -6.83 7.05 19.64
CA ARG A 29 -7.10 8.48 19.45
C ARG A 29 -8.12 8.67 18.33
N VAL A 30 -9.17 9.44 18.60
CA VAL A 30 -10.13 9.87 17.58
C VAL A 30 -9.86 11.34 17.31
N LEU A 31 -9.57 11.69 16.06
CA LEU A 31 -9.37 13.08 15.65
C LEU A 31 -10.74 13.74 15.54
N GLN A 32 -11.16 14.49 16.56
CA GLN A 32 -12.49 15.12 16.59
C GLN A 32 -12.42 16.61 16.23
N GLY A 33 -11.33 17.30 16.60
CA GLY A 33 -11.14 18.73 16.35
C GLY A 33 -9.93 19.06 15.47
N LEU A 34 -9.94 20.26 14.86
CA LEU A 34 -8.81 20.80 14.08
C LEU A 34 -7.50 20.85 14.88
N ASN A 35 -7.59 21.07 16.18
CA ASN A 35 -6.41 21.10 17.06
C ASN A 35 -5.75 19.72 17.18
N ASP A 36 -6.54 18.64 17.23
CA ASP A 36 -6.03 17.27 17.27
C ASP A 36 -5.27 16.93 15.99
N TRP A 37 -5.76 17.41 14.84
CA TRP A 37 -5.09 17.26 13.55
C TRP A 37 -3.73 17.95 13.52
N ILE A 38 -3.66 19.20 13.98
CA ILE A 38 -2.39 19.97 14.01
C ILE A 38 -1.38 19.28 14.93
N GLN A 39 -1.81 18.85 16.12
CA GLN A 39 -0.94 18.13 17.05
C GLN A 39 -0.48 16.78 16.48
N PHE A 40 -1.34 16.08 15.74
CA PHE A 40 -1.00 14.83 15.09
C PHE A 40 0.02 15.03 13.95
N LEU A 41 -0.15 16.07 13.13
CA LEU A 41 0.80 16.43 12.06
C LEU A 41 2.19 16.77 12.61
N TRP A 42 2.26 17.37 13.80
CA TRP A 42 3.52 17.69 14.47
C TRP A 42 4.20 16.50 15.17
N ASN A 43 3.58 15.31 15.17
CA ASN A 43 4.18 14.13 15.76
C ASN A 43 5.37 13.66 14.90
N PRO A 44 6.58 13.51 15.46
CA PRO A 44 7.76 13.10 14.70
C PRO A 44 7.59 11.72 14.05
N SER A 45 6.79 10.82 14.65
CA SER A 45 6.47 9.51 14.07
C SER A 45 5.58 9.64 12.84
N PHE A 46 4.62 10.57 12.86
CA PHE A 46 3.78 10.86 11.70
C PHE A 46 4.62 11.46 10.57
N MET A 47 5.49 12.43 10.88
CA MET A 47 6.38 13.03 9.89
C MET A 47 7.30 11.99 9.25
N ALA A 48 7.90 11.09 10.04
CA ALA A 48 8.74 10.01 9.52
C ALA A 48 7.95 9.07 8.60
N ALA A 49 6.74 8.66 9.01
CA ALA A 49 5.86 7.83 8.20
C ALA A 49 5.42 8.54 6.91
N PHE A 50 5.15 9.83 6.97
CA PHE A 50 4.79 10.66 5.82
C PHE A 50 5.94 10.74 4.82
N VAL A 51 7.17 10.99 5.28
CA VAL A 51 8.38 10.95 4.44
C VAL A 51 8.57 9.57 3.81
N MET A 52 8.31 8.49 4.56
CA MET A 52 8.39 7.12 4.04
C MET A 52 7.37 6.84 2.92
N ILE A 53 6.14 7.34 3.06
CA ILE A 53 5.10 7.25 2.03
C ILE A 53 5.50 8.08 0.80
N LEU A 54 6.02 9.30 0.99
CA LEU A 54 6.53 10.11 -0.12
C LEU A 54 7.68 9.42 -0.86
N ALA A 55 8.62 8.84 -0.12
CA ALA A 55 9.69 8.04 -0.71
C ALA A 55 9.15 6.84 -1.49
N SER A 56 8.11 6.18 -0.99
CA SER A 56 7.44 5.10 -1.73
C SER A 56 6.88 5.59 -3.06
N ALA A 57 6.27 6.78 -3.11
CA ALA A 57 5.72 7.33 -4.34
C ALA A 57 6.82 7.57 -5.39
N LEU A 58 7.99 8.07 -4.97
CA LEU A 58 9.14 8.22 -5.87
C LEU A 58 9.62 6.88 -6.45
N VAL A 59 9.61 5.82 -5.63
CA VAL A 59 9.92 4.45 -6.06
C VAL A 59 8.89 3.95 -7.09
N LEU A 60 7.60 4.25 -6.89
CA LEU A 60 6.55 3.91 -7.85
C LEU A 60 6.71 4.66 -9.17
N PHE A 61 7.04 5.95 -9.15
CA PHE A 61 7.35 6.72 -10.36
C PHE A 61 8.52 6.12 -11.13
N LYS A 62 9.55 5.67 -10.42
CA LYS A 62 10.65 4.94 -11.02
C LYS A 62 10.19 3.62 -11.64
N ALA A 63 9.32 2.86 -10.98
CA ALA A 63 8.71 1.68 -11.59
C ALA A 63 7.98 2.03 -12.89
N LEU A 64 7.10 3.06 -12.85
CA LEU A 64 6.32 3.55 -13.99
C LEU A 64 7.18 3.95 -15.20
N SER A 65 8.42 4.39 -14.97
CA SER A 65 9.34 4.70 -16.07
C SER A 65 9.82 3.47 -16.87
N PHE A 66 9.72 2.27 -16.29
CA PHE A 66 10.22 1.03 -16.93
C PHE A 66 9.17 0.24 -17.71
N ASN A 67 7.87 0.49 -17.50
CA ASN A 67 6.81 -0.29 -18.15
C ASN A 67 5.48 0.49 -18.18
N ASN A 68 4.53 -0.03 -18.96
CA ASN A 68 3.23 0.60 -19.15
C ASN A 68 2.44 0.78 -17.84
N PHE A 69 1.77 1.93 -17.72
CA PHE A 69 0.91 2.28 -16.59
C PHE A 69 -0.14 1.19 -16.30
N SER A 70 -0.75 0.66 -17.36
CA SER A 70 -1.78 -0.40 -17.31
C SER A 70 -1.29 -1.74 -16.75
N LEU A 71 0.02 -1.95 -16.61
CA LEU A 71 0.59 -3.11 -15.90
C LEU A 71 1.00 -2.74 -14.49
N ILE A 72 1.73 -1.63 -14.34
CA ILE A 72 2.39 -1.30 -13.08
C ILE A 72 1.37 -0.93 -12.01
N ILE A 73 0.36 -0.13 -12.34
CA ILE A 73 -0.61 0.32 -11.34
C ILE A 73 -1.45 -0.84 -10.79
N PRO A 74 -2.05 -1.73 -11.60
CA PRO A 74 -2.77 -2.88 -11.05
C PRO A 74 -1.89 -3.77 -10.18
N VAL A 75 -0.68 -4.08 -10.64
CA VAL A 75 0.26 -4.94 -9.89
C VAL A 75 0.69 -4.29 -8.58
N ALA A 76 0.99 -2.99 -8.59
CA ALA A 76 1.37 -2.23 -7.40
C ALA A 76 0.23 -2.15 -6.40
N THR A 77 -1.00 -1.89 -6.86
CA THR A 77 -2.19 -1.88 -6.00
C THR A 77 -2.45 -3.25 -5.40
N GLY A 78 -2.33 -4.32 -6.18
CA GLY A 78 -2.49 -5.70 -5.69
C GLY A 78 -1.47 -6.07 -4.61
N LEU A 79 -0.19 -5.77 -4.83
CA LEU A 79 0.87 -6.02 -3.85
C LEU A 79 0.71 -5.18 -2.58
N ASN A 80 0.41 -3.88 -2.73
CA ASN A 80 0.18 -2.99 -1.60
C ASN A 80 -1.01 -3.47 -0.75
N PHE A 81 -2.09 -3.88 -1.39
CA PHE A 81 -3.25 -4.43 -0.72
C PHE A 81 -2.93 -5.74 0.03
N LEU A 82 -2.22 -6.68 -0.61
CA LEU A 82 -1.83 -7.95 0.01
C LEU A 82 -0.95 -7.72 1.26
N LEU A 83 0.04 -6.83 1.14
CA LEU A 83 0.89 -6.42 2.27
C LEU A 83 0.08 -5.72 3.37
N THR A 84 -0.86 -4.85 3.02
CA THR A 84 -1.73 -4.17 3.99
C THR A 84 -2.56 -5.17 4.80
N VAL A 85 -3.12 -6.18 4.14
CA VAL A 85 -3.88 -7.25 4.79
C VAL A 85 -2.98 -8.06 5.73
N LEU A 86 -1.78 -8.45 5.27
CA LEU A 86 -0.81 -9.17 6.10
C LEU A 86 -0.45 -8.37 7.34
N VAL A 87 -0.13 -7.08 7.20
CA VAL A 87 0.19 -6.22 8.33
C VAL A 87 -1.03 -5.99 9.24
N GLY A 88 -2.23 -5.82 8.68
CA GLY A 88 -3.48 -5.73 9.44
C GLY A 88 -3.73 -6.96 10.31
N TYR A 89 -3.57 -8.15 9.73
CA TYR A 89 -3.77 -9.41 10.43
C TYR A 89 -2.70 -9.66 11.51
N PHE A 90 -1.41 -9.51 11.17
CA PHE A 90 -0.32 -9.83 12.11
C PHE A 90 -0.07 -8.73 13.15
N LEU A 91 -0.07 -7.46 12.74
CA LEU A 91 0.32 -6.33 13.60
C LEU A 91 -0.86 -5.76 14.40
N PHE A 92 -2.04 -5.72 13.79
CA PHE A 92 -3.24 -5.13 14.40
C PHE A 92 -4.24 -6.17 14.92
N GLN A 93 -4.01 -7.46 14.65
CA GLN A 93 -4.93 -8.55 14.97
C GLN A 93 -6.35 -8.29 14.47
N ASP A 94 -6.47 -7.63 13.31
CA ASP A 94 -7.75 -7.37 12.68
C ASP A 94 -8.43 -8.72 12.38
N LYS A 95 -9.63 -8.95 12.93
CA LYS A 95 -10.40 -10.17 12.71
C LYS A 95 -10.89 -10.21 11.27
N LEU A 96 -10.18 -10.93 10.42
CA LEU A 96 -10.60 -11.17 9.04
C LEU A 96 -11.74 -12.18 9.01
N SER A 97 -12.87 -11.79 8.44
CA SER A 97 -14.00 -12.68 8.18
C SER A 97 -13.68 -13.60 7.00
N TYR A 98 -14.30 -14.79 6.95
CA TYR A 98 -14.20 -15.69 5.79
C TYR A 98 -14.62 -15.03 4.48
N LEU A 99 -15.56 -14.07 4.52
CA LEU A 99 -15.93 -13.26 3.35
C LEU A 99 -14.79 -12.35 2.87
N SER A 100 -13.99 -11.80 3.79
CA SER A 100 -12.82 -10.98 3.43
C SER A 100 -11.81 -11.78 2.62
N PHE A 101 -11.64 -13.08 2.95
CA PHE A 101 -10.76 -13.97 2.20
C PHE A 101 -11.23 -14.20 0.76
N ILE A 102 -12.54 -14.39 0.55
CA ILE A 102 -13.13 -14.49 -0.79
C ILE A 102 -12.91 -13.18 -1.57
N GLY A 103 -13.12 -12.02 -0.92
CA GLY A 103 -12.84 -10.72 -1.52
C GLY A 103 -11.37 -10.57 -1.94
N PHE A 104 -10.42 -11.05 -1.13
CA PHE A 104 -9.01 -11.04 -1.47
C PHE A 104 -8.69 -11.88 -2.71
N LEU A 105 -9.29 -13.07 -2.82
CA LEU A 105 -9.14 -13.91 -4.01
C LEU A 105 -9.63 -13.21 -5.29
N PHE A 106 -10.74 -12.45 -5.21
CA PHE A 106 -11.23 -11.67 -6.35
C PHE A 106 -10.31 -10.50 -6.72
N ILE A 107 -9.73 -9.80 -5.74
CA ILE A 107 -8.79 -8.70 -6.01
C ILE A 107 -7.52 -9.24 -6.66
N ILE A 108 -6.96 -10.32 -6.11
CA ILE A 108 -5.75 -10.96 -6.65
C ILE A 108 -6.01 -11.47 -8.08
N SER A 109 -7.14 -12.14 -8.32
CA SER A 109 -7.48 -12.64 -9.65
C SER A 109 -7.70 -11.50 -10.65
N GLY A 110 -8.38 -10.42 -10.26
CA GLY A 110 -8.57 -9.23 -11.10
C GLY A 110 -7.24 -8.57 -11.49
N VAL A 111 -6.31 -8.44 -10.53
CA VAL A 111 -4.97 -7.89 -10.80
C VAL A 111 -4.18 -8.79 -11.75
N ILE A 112 -4.26 -10.13 -11.58
CA ILE A 112 -3.59 -11.09 -12.48
C ILE A 112 -4.17 -10.99 -13.89
N ILE A 113 -5.50 -10.94 -14.05
CA ILE A 113 -6.16 -10.83 -15.35
C ILE A 113 -5.75 -9.55 -16.07
N LEU A 114 -5.76 -8.40 -15.37
CA LEU A 114 -5.30 -7.12 -15.92
C LEU A 114 -3.83 -7.19 -16.34
N SER A 115 -2.99 -7.80 -15.49
CA SER A 115 -1.59 -7.98 -15.78
C SER A 115 -1.35 -8.86 -17.01
N LEU A 116 -2.10 -9.96 -17.18
CA LEU A 116 -1.98 -10.87 -18.31
C LEU A 116 -2.51 -10.27 -19.62
N ASN A 117 -3.63 -9.54 -19.55
CA ASN A 117 -4.20 -8.91 -20.75
C ASN A 117 -3.25 -7.86 -21.33
N ASN A 118 -2.63 -7.05 -20.46
CA ASN A 118 -1.73 -6.02 -20.94
C ASN A 118 -0.36 -6.57 -21.39
N GLN A 119 0.00 -7.82 -21.07
CA GLN A 119 1.14 -8.51 -21.67
C GLN A 119 0.87 -8.94 -23.13
N ARG A 120 -0.41 -9.13 -23.51
CA ARG A 120 -0.81 -9.58 -24.85
C ARG A 120 -0.94 -8.45 -25.89
N HIS A 121 -0.98 -7.21 -25.43
CA HIS A 121 -1.19 -6.02 -26.27
C HIS A 121 -0.01 -5.03 -26.24
N ALA A 122 1.14 -5.44 -25.72
CA ALA A 122 2.40 -4.71 -25.74
C ALA A 122 3.40 -5.43 -26.65
#